data_AF-A0AAJ5W4V1-F1
#
_entry.id   AF-A0AAJ5W4V1-F1
#
_cell.length_a   1.000
_cell.length_b   1.000
_cell.length_c   1.000
_cell.angle_alpha   90.00
_cell.angle_beta   90.00
_cell.angle_gamma   90.00
#
_symmetry.space_group_name_H-M   'P 1'
#
loop_
_entity.id
_entity.type
_entity.pdbx_description
1 polymer ?
#
loop_
_entity_poly.entity_id
_entity_poly.type
_entity_poly.pdbx_seq_one_letter_code
_entity_poly.pdbx_strand_id
1 'polypeptide(L)'
;MARGIFFSCEDVHLTIDFGTYALLMYYSMLTNYPKAQKLFDATLTEWQFRIEYDLPRDSFTSSDIDAHFVPSEIQESIEFIDNEVIPALNNETQDLIVKYGGRDRFSDTINGSADFIGALGIEDDEFYYDAPESLIGIITSLKEFFQYASLVNRQYKIYVH
;
A
#
# COMPACT_ATOMS: atom_id res chain seq x y z
N MET A 1 13.75 -9.49 9.44
CA MET A 1 12.71 -9.58 10.50
C MET A 1 11.46 -9.12 9.80
N ALA A 2 10.35 -9.87 9.81
CA ALA A 2 9.17 -9.48 9.04
C ALA A 2 8.74 -8.06 9.39
N ARG A 3 8.71 -7.19 8.38
CA ARG A 3 8.43 -5.76 8.55
C ARG A 3 6.93 -5.52 8.56
N GLY A 4 6.50 -4.43 9.17
CA GLY A 4 5.14 -3.91 9.09
C GLY A 4 5.11 -2.46 8.63
N ILE A 5 4.07 -2.07 7.90
CA ILE A 5 3.70 -0.68 7.67
C ILE A 5 2.62 -0.27 8.68
N PHE A 6 2.87 0.83 9.37
CA PHE A 6 2.05 1.33 10.46
C PHE A 6 1.44 2.67 10.07
N PHE A 7 0.14 2.80 10.24
CA PHE A 7 -0.62 4.02 10.01
C PHE A 7 -1.20 4.52 11.33
N SER A 8 -1.14 5.83 11.57
CA SER A 8 -1.66 6.44 12.78
C SER A 8 -2.38 7.75 12.50
N CYS A 9 -3.64 7.85 12.91
CA CYS A 9 -4.45 9.06 12.85
C CYS A 9 -5.21 9.22 14.17
N GLU A 10 -4.78 10.15 15.02
CA GLU A 10 -5.34 10.31 16.38
C GLU A 10 -5.31 8.98 17.16
N ASP A 11 -6.48 8.46 17.58
CA ASP A 11 -6.62 7.21 18.34
C ASP A 11 -6.82 5.97 17.44
N VAL A 12 -6.80 6.15 16.10
CA VAL A 12 -6.96 5.06 15.14
C VAL A 12 -5.60 4.64 14.60
N HIS A 13 -5.33 3.35 14.70
CA HIS A 13 -4.11 2.73 14.21
C HIS A 13 -4.44 1.57 13.28
N LEU A 14 -3.62 1.41 12.24
CA LEU A 14 -3.68 0.27 11.33
C LEU A 14 -2.26 -0.25 11.12
N THR A 15 -2.11 -1.56 11.12
CA THR A 15 -0.84 -2.23 10.82
C THR A 15 -1.09 -3.26 9.73
N ILE A 16 -0.21 -3.29 8.74
CA ILE A 16 -0.23 -4.27 7.66
C ILE A 16 1.17 -4.88 7.56
N ASP A 17 1.26 -6.21 7.48
CA ASP A 17 2.54 -6.87 7.20
C ASP A 17 3.09 -6.38 5.85
N PHE A 18 4.38 -6.08 5.80
CA PHE A 18 4.97 -5.36 4.67
C PHE A 18 4.93 -6.17 3.37
N GLY A 19 5.17 -7.49 3.44
CA GLY A 19 4.96 -8.40 2.30
C GLY A 19 3.51 -8.41 1.80
N THR A 20 2.53 -8.45 2.71
CA THR A 20 1.10 -8.37 2.36
C THR A 20 0.75 -7.03 1.70
N TYR A 21 1.26 -5.93 2.25
CA TYR A 21 1.10 -4.59 1.68
C TYR A 21 1.69 -4.52 0.26
N ALA A 22 2.89 -5.06 0.05
CA ALA A 22 3.52 -5.13 -1.25
C ALA A 22 2.70 -5.94 -2.27
N LEU A 23 2.13 -7.06 -1.83
CA LEU A 23 1.24 -7.88 -2.63
C LEU A 23 -0.02 -7.12 -3.04
N LEU A 24 -0.63 -6.37 -2.12
CA LEU A 24 -1.77 -5.51 -2.41
C LEU A 24 -1.43 -4.40 -3.40
N MET A 25 -0.29 -3.73 -3.22
CA MET A 25 0.14 -2.65 -4.13
C MET A 25 0.44 -3.17 -5.53
N TYR A 26 1.11 -4.32 -5.62
CA TYR A 26 1.35 -4.98 -6.91
C TYR A 26 0.05 -5.39 -7.60
N TYR A 27 -0.87 -6.02 -6.87
CA TYR A 27 -2.17 -6.40 -7.41
C TYR A 27 -2.96 -5.19 -7.90
N SER A 28 -2.96 -4.12 -7.11
CA SER A 28 -3.60 -2.84 -7.45
C SER A 28 -2.99 -2.25 -8.72
N MET A 29 -1.65 -2.26 -8.86
CA MET A 29 -0.94 -1.78 -10.04
C MET A 29 -1.37 -2.51 -11.32
N LEU A 30 -1.50 -3.83 -11.24
CA LEU A 30 -1.99 -4.64 -12.36
C LEU A 30 -3.46 -4.38 -12.70
N THR A 31 -4.26 -3.97 -11.71
CA THR A 31 -5.67 -3.62 -11.90
C THR A 31 -5.83 -2.28 -12.61
N ASN A 32 -5.15 -1.24 -12.11
CA ASN A 32 -5.18 0.10 -12.69
C ASN A 32 -3.96 0.90 -12.26
N TYR A 33 -2.95 0.97 -13.14
CA TYR A 33 -1.66 1.57 -12.81
C TYR A 33 -1.75 3.02 -12.29
N PRO A 34 -2.40 3.98 -12.99
CA PRO A 34 -2.47 5.37 -12.50
C PRO A 34 -3.15 5.53 -11.13
N LYS A 35 -4.21 4.76 -10.86
CA LYS A 35 -4.92 4.84 -9.57
C LYS A 35 -4.16 4.13 -8.45
N ALA A 36 -3.52 3.01 -8.77
CA ALA A 36 -2.66 2.30 -7.83
C ALA A 36 -1.46 3.15 -7.41
N GLN A 37 -0.89 3.94 -8.32
CA GLN A 37 0.17 4.87 -7.96
C GLN A 37 -0.32 5.91 -6.95
N LYS A 38 -1.52 6.48 -7.13
CA LYS A 38 -2.10 7.42 -6.14
C LYS A 38 -2.36 6.77 -4.79
N LEU A 39 -2.89 5.55 -4.79
CA LEU A 39 -3.08 4.76 -3.59
C LEU A 39 -1.74 4.51 -2.88
N PHE A 40 -0.70 4.16 -3.64
CA PHE A 40 0.65 3.98 -3.13
C PHE A 40 1.21 5.28 -2.55
N ASP A 41 1.08 6.40 -3.26
CA ASP A 41 1.55 7.72 -2.83
C ASP A 41 0.86 8.17 -1.52
N ALA A 42 -0.43 7.88 -1.34
CA ALA A 42 -1.15 8.11 -0.08
C ALA A 42 -0.58 7.27 1.09
N THR A 43 0.02 6.12 0.80
CA THR A 43 0.68 5.26 1.79
C THR A 43 2.16 5.55 2.00
N LEU A 44 2.68 6.68 1.48
CA LEU A 44 4.05 7.12 1.69
C LEU A 44 4.12 8.38 2.57
N THR A 45 4.96 8.32 3.61
CA THR A 45 5.32 9.50 4.43
C THR A 45 6.05 10.58 3.64
N GLU A 46 6.85 10.16 2.67
CA GLU A 46 7.85 11.04 2.08
C GLU A 46 7.38 11.73 0.80
N TRP A 47 6.18 11.44 0.31
CA TRP A 47 5.73 11.93 -0.99
C TRP A 47 5.43 13.43 -0.99
N GLN A 48 4.73 13.95 0.02
CA GLN A 48 4.50 15.40 0.17
C GLN A 48 5.83 16.15 0.31
N PHE A 49 6.77 15.61 1.09
CA PHE A 49 8.12 16.18 1.27
C PHE A 49 8.94 16.14 -0.03
N ARG A 50 8.93 15.03 -0.77
CA ARG A 50 9.69 14.94 -2.03
C ARG A 50 9.10 15.81 -3.13
N ILE A 51 7.77 15.97 -3.18
CA ILE A 51 7.10 16.91 -4.10
C ILE A 51 7.37 18.37 -3.74
N GLU A 52 7.27 18.76 -2.46
CA GLU A 52 7.53 20.16 -2.03
C GLU A 52 8.96 20.60 -2.32
N TYR A 53 9.92 19.67 -2.34
CA TYR A 53 11.35 19.95 -2.45
C TYR A 53 12.01 19.44 -3.75
N ASP A 54 11.22 18.98 -4.74
CA ASP A 54 11.68 18.45 -6.04
C ASP A 54 12.77 17.37 -5.92
N LEU A 55 12.57 16.43 -5.00
CA LEU A 55 13.54 15.37 -4.69
C LEU A 55 13.24 14.07 -5.48
N PRO A 56 14.27 13.29 -5.85
CA PRO A 56 14.11 11.98 -6.47
C PRO A 56 13.20 11.07 -5.63
N ARG A 57 12.40 10.21 -6.28
CA ARG A 57 11.54 9.23 -5.59
C ARG A 57 12.38 8.01 -5.23
N ASP A 58 12.98 7.99 -4.05
CA ASP A 58 13.72 6.83 -3.53
C ASP A 58 13.22 6.43 -2.13
N SER A 59 13.30 5.14 -1.83
CA SER A 59 13.16 4.40 -0.54
C SER A 59 12.30 4.98 0.61
N PHE A 60 11.49 4.13 1.26
CA PHE A 60 10.78 4.45 2.51
C PHE A 60 11.76 4.93 3.61
N THR A 61 11.42 6.01 4.33
CA THR A 61 12.20 6.43 5.52
C THR A 61 11.67 5.79 6.79
N SER A 62 12.55 5.56 7.76
CA SER A 62 12.21 5.09 9.11
C SER A 62 11.79 6.23 10.06
N SER A 63 11.45 7.42 9.54
CA SER A 63 11.11 8.59 10.34
C SER A 63 9.59 8.78 10.44
N ASP A 64 9.09 9.09 11.64
CA ASP A 64 7.68 9.39 11.93
C ASP A 64 7.28 10.76 11.36
N ILE A 65 7.00 10.82 10.06
CA ILE A 65 6.69 12.04 9.30
C ILE A 65 5.23 11.98 8.82
N ASP A 66 4.61 13.15 8.65
CA ASP A 66 3.24 13.27 8.13
C ASP A 66 3.13 12.71 6.70
N ALA A 67 2.07 11.95 6.44
CA ALA A 67 1.79 11.34 5.14
C ALA A 67 1.29 12.35 4.10
N HIS A 68 1.38 11.97 2.83
CA HIS A 68 0.70 12.69 1.76
C HIS A 68 -0.81 12.68 1.94
N PHE A 69 -1.38 13.87 2.11
CA PHE A 69 -2.80 14.03 2.41
C PHE A 69 -3.41 15.10 1.52
N VAL A 70 -3.79 14.68 0.32
CA VAL A 70 -4.62 15.46 -0.60
C VAL A 70 -6.03 14.86 -0.58
N PRO A 71 -7.04 15.53 0.01
CA PRO A 71 -8.37 14.94 0.21
C PRO A 71 -9.01 14.36 -1.05
N SER A 72 -8.81 14.99 -2.22
CA SER A 72 -9.31 14.47 -3.49
C SER A 72 -8.63 13.16 -3.90
N GLU A 73 -7.33 13.01 -3.64
CA GLU A 73 -6.59 11.79 -3.99
C GLU A 73 -6.87 10.65 -3.00
N ILE A 74 -7.12 10.97 -1.73
CA ILE A 74 -7.61 10.02 -0.74
C ILE A 74 -9.00 9.51 -1.15
N GLN A 75 -9.89 10.41 -1.57
CA GLN A 75 -11.22 10.04 -2.07
C GLN A 75 -11.12 9.16 -3.34
N GLU A 76 -10.26 9.51 -4.29
CA GLU A 76 -10.00 8.67 -5.47
C GLU A 76 -9.47 7.28 -5.09
N SER A 77 -8.62 7.20 -4.06
CA SER A 77 -8.08 5.93 -3.57
C SER A 77 -9.16 5.07 -2.92
N ILE A 78 -10.06 5.67 -2.14
CA ILE A 78 -11.25 4.99 -1.57
C ILE A 78 -12.12 4.44 -2.70
N GLU A 79 -12.43 5.25 -3.71
CA GLU A 79 -13.24 4.84 -4.86
C GLU A 79 -12.57 3.74 -5.69
N PHE A 80 -11.25 3.81 -5.85
CA PHE A 80 -10.48 2.77 -6.53
C PHE A 80 -10.55 1.43 -5.80
N ILE A 81 -10.42 1.43 -4.47
CA ILE A 81 -10.53 0.22 -3.65
C ILE A 81 -11.92 -0.42 -3.81
N ASP A 82 -12.99 0.38 -3.67
CA ASP A 82 -14.37 -0.13 -3.69
C ASP A 82 -14.82 -0.58 -5.09
N ASN A 83 -14.45 0.16 -6.14
CA ASN A 83 -15.00 -0.06 -7.48
C ASN A 83 -14.13 -0.98 -8.35
N GLU A 84 -12.85 -1.14 -8.05
CA GLU A 84 -11.92 -1.88 -8.91
C GLU A 84 -11.15 -2.98 -8.15
N VAL A 85 -10.47 -2.65 -7.06
CA VAL A 85 -9.59 -3.63 -6.37
C VAL A 85 -10.39 -4.74 -5.69
N ILE A 86 -11.38 -4.40 -4.86
CA ILE A 86 -12.20 -5.41 -4.17
C ILE A 86 -12.99 -6.27 -5.19
N PRO A 87 -13.66 -5.71 -6.21
CA PRO A 87 -14.29 -6.51 -7.26
C PRO A 87 -13.32 -7.42 -8.01
N ALA A 88 -12.09 -6.96 -8.29
CA ALA A 88 -11.08 -7.79 -8.93
C ALA A 88 -10.67 -8.97 -8.02
N LEU A 89 -10.38 -8.71 -6.74
CA LEU A 89 -10.04 -9.75 -5.75
C LEU A 89 -11.16 -10.78 -5.57
N ASN A 90 -12.43 -10.36 -5.58
CA ASN A 90 -13.58 -11.28 -5.51
C ASN A 90 -13.66 -12.26 -6.71
N ASN A 91 -13.01 -11.94 -7.83
CA ASN A 91 -12.93 -12.82 -9.00
C ASN A 91 -11.70 -13.74 -8.98
N GLU A 92 -10.81 -13.60 -8.01
CA GLU A 92 -9.65 -14.47 -7.87
C GLU A 92 -10.07 -15.82 -7.28
N THR A 93 -9.49 -16.89 -7.84
CA THR A 93 -9.83 -18.27 -7.47
C THR A 93 -8.68 -19.00 -6.78
N GLN A 94 -7.55 -18.31 -6.61
CA GLN A 94 -6.33 -18.87 -6.02
C GLN A 94 -5.57 -17.79 -5.25
N ASP A 95 -4.72 -18.23 -4.33
CA ASP A 95 -3.85 -17.35 -3.55
C ASP A 95 -2.88 -16.61 -4.48
N LEU A 96 -2.67 -15.32 -4.22
CA LEU A 96 -1.94 -14.46 -5.15
C LEU A 96 -0.45 -14.76 -5.21
N ILE A 97 0.18 -15.18 -4.11
CA ILE A 97 1.59 -15.59 -4.15
C ILE A 97 1.75 -16.84 -5.03
N VAL A 98 0.80 -17.78 -4.97
CA VAL A 98 0.79 -18.94 -5.88
C VAL A 98 0.59 -18.49 -7.32
N LYS A 99 -0.34 -17.55 -7.56
CA LYS A 99 -0.57 -16.94 -8.89
C LYS A 99 0.69 -16.33 -9.49
N TYR A 100 1.52 -15.70 -8.66
CA TYR A 100 2.77 -15.07 -9.08
C TYR A 100 3.98 -16.01 -9.09
N GLY A 101 3.76 -17.31 -8.88
CA GLY A 101 4.79 -18.34 -9.00
C GLY A 101 5.65 -18.53 -7.75
N GLY A 102 5.12 -18.16 -6.58
CA GLY A 102 5.79 -18.31 -5.29
C GLY A 102 6.45 -17.03 -4.79
N ARG A 103 6.89 -17.05 -3.52
CA ARG A 103 7.47 -15.89 -2.82
C ARG A 103 8.74 -15.37 -3.49
N ASP A 104 9.65 -16.27 -3.86
CA ASP A 104 10.94 -15.91 -4.48
C ASP A 104 10.70 -15.16 -5.78
N ARG A 105 9.85 -15.71 -6.66
CA ARG A 105 9.53 -15.09 -7.95
C ARG A 105 8.79 -13.77 -7.80
N PHE A 106 7.89 -13.67 -6.82
CA PHE A 106 7.22 -12.42 -6.51
C PHE A 106 8.23 -11.35 -6.05
N SER A 107 9.13 -11.70 -5.13
CA SER A 107 10.16 -10.80 -4.61
C SER A 107 11.12 -10.33 -5.70
N ASP A 108 11.57 -11.24 -6.57
CA ASP A 108 12.37 -10.90 -7.75
C ASP A 108 11.64 -9.93 -8.68
N THR A 109 10.33 -10.11 -8.86
CA THR A 109 9.51 -9.25 -9.71
C THR A 109 9.39 -7.84 -9.14
N ILE A 110 9.16 -7.72 -7.84
CA ILE A 110 9.05 -6.43 -7.15
C ILE A 110 10.41 -5.73 -7.17
N ASN A 111 11.46 -6.41 -6.72
CA ASN A 111 12.80 -5.84 -6.59
C ASN A 111 13.47 -5.52 -7.94
N GLY A 112 13.06 -6.20 -9.01
CA GLY A 112 13.50 -5.92 -10.38
C GLY A 112 12.66 -4.88 -11.12
N SER A 113 11.58 -4.37 -10.52
CA SER A 113 10.68 -3.42 -11.17
C SER A 113 11.28 -2.01 -11.24
N ALA A 114 11.11 -1.34 -12.38
CA ALA A 114 11.41 0.09 -12.55
C ALA A 114 10.20 1.00 -12.20
N ASP A 115 9.07 0.41 -11.82
CA ASP A 115 7.87 1.12 -11.39
C ASP A 115 7.92 1.47 -9.88
N PHE A 116 6.90 2.16 -9.38
CA PHE A 116 6.84 2.61 -7.99
C PHE A 116 6.94 1.47 -6.95
N ILE A 117 6.50 0.26 -7.31
CA ILE A 117 6.60 -0.93 -6.46
C ILE A 117 8.05 -1.34 -6.18
N GLY A 118 9.01 -1.01 -7.05
CA GLY A 118 10.42 -1.31 -6.83
C GLY A 118 10.99 -0.63 -5.58
N ALA A 119 10.38 0.49 -5.16
CA ALA A 119 10.76 1.21 -3.95
C ALA A 119 10.46 0.45 -2.65
N LEU A 120 9.65 -0.62 -2.71
CA LEU A 120 9.31 -1.44 -1.54
C LEU A 120 10.53 -2.23 -1.02
N GLY A 121 11.39 -2.73 -1.90
CA GLY A 121 12.59 -3.49 -1.50
C GLY A 121 12.26 -4.67 -0.57
N ILE A 122 11.65 -5.72 -1.13
CA ILE A 122 11.15 -6.88 -0.39
C ILE A 122 12.30 -7.78 0.05
N GLU A 123 12.27 -8.19 1.32
CA GLU A 123 13.25 -9.09 1.94
C GLU A 123 12.72 -10.54 1.94
N ASP A 124 13.64 -11.51 2.03
CA ASP A 124 13.30 -12.94 1.93
C ASP A 124 12.44 -13.45 3.09
N ASP A 125 12.42 -12.76 4.24
CA ASP A 125 11.71 -13.17 5.44
C ASP A 125 10.37 -12.44 5.66
N GLU A 126 9.84 -11.80 4.62
CA GLU A 126 8.55 -11.13 4.66
C GLU A 126 7.38 -12.09 4.83
N PHE A 127 6.36 -11.62 5.57
CA PHE A 127 5.11 -12.32 5.76
C PHE A 127 4.05 -11.89 4.73
N TYR A 128 3.26 -12.86 4.27
CA TYR A 128 2.21 -12.65 3.28
C TYR A 128 0.91 -13.33 3.71
N TYR A 129 -0.14 -12.54 3.88
CA TYR A 129 -1.50 -13.00 3.66
C TYR A 129 -1.78 -12.90 2.16
N ASP A 130 -2.05 -14.03 1.51
CA ASP A 130 -2.14 -14.13 0.05
C ASP A 130 -3.49 -14.64 -0.46
N ALA A 131 -4.34 -15.13 0.44
CA ALA A 131 -5.72 -15.48 0.15
C ALA A 131 -6.55 -14.23 -0.20
N PRO A 132 -7.34 -14.23 -1.29
CA PRO A 132 -8.13 -13.08 -1.70
C PRO A 132 -9.05 -12.51 -0.60
N GLU A 133 -9.68 -13.36 0.20
CA GLU A 133 -10.55 -12.92 1.30
C GLU A 133 -9.77 -12.16 2.39
N SER A 134 -8.53 -12.60 2.69
CA SER A 134 -7.68 -11.90 3.66
C SER A 134 -7.23 -10.54 3.12
N LEU A 135 -6.87 -10.49 1.84
CA LEU A 135 -6.49 -9.26 1.15
C LEU A 135 -7.64 -8.26 1.07
N ILE A 136 -8.87 -8.73 0.82
CA ILE A 136 -10.08 -7.90 0.87
C ILE A 136 -10.28 -7.31 2.26
N GLY A 137 -10.11 -8.10 3.32
CA GLY A 137 -10.20 -7.62 4.70
C GLY A 137 -9.19 -6.49 4.97
N ILE A 138 -7.93 -6.69 4.58
CA ILE A 138 -6.85 -5.74 4.82
C ILE A 138 -7.03 -4.45 4.02
N ILE A 139 -7.35 -4.55 2.72
CA ILE A 139 -7.57 -3.34 1.89
C ILE A 139 -8.84 -2.58 2.33
N THR A 140 -9.83 -3.29 2.89
CA THR A 140 -10.99 -2.66 3.51
C THR A 140 -10.61 -1.88 4.76
N SER A 141 -9.76 -2.43 5.64
CA SER A 141 -9.25 -1.70 6.79
C SER A 141 -8.45 -0.45 6.40
N LEU A 142 -7.65 -0.52 5.34
CA LEU A 142 -6.95 0.67 4.80
C LEU A 142 -7.93 1.73 4.29
N LYS A 143 -8.95 1.31 3.55
CA LYS A 143 -10.02 2.22 3.11
C LYS A 143 -10.73 2.88 4.29
N GLU A 144 -11.12 2.11 5.30
CA GLU A 144 -11.79 2.63 6.50
C GLU A 144 -10.90 3.63 7.25
N PHE A 145 -9.59 3.36 7.30
CA PHE A 145 -8.62 4.31 7.85
C PHE A 145 -8.59 5.63 7.06
N PHE A 146 -8.56 5.57 5.73
CA PHE A 146 -8.63 6.77 4.87
C PHE A 146 -9.94 7.54 5.00
N GLN A 147 -11.06 6.83 5.12
CA GLN A 147 -12.37 7.43 5.36
C GLN A 147 -12.39 8.17 6.69
N TYR A 148 -11.82 7.57 7.74
CA TYR A 148 -11.69 8.22 9.04
C TYR A 148 -10.85 9.49 8.96
N ALA A 149 -9.63 9.40 8.42
CA ALA A 149 -8.73 10.55 8.28
C ALA A 149 -9.37 11.69 7.46
N SER A 150 -10.11 11.36 6.41
CA SER A 150 -10.88 12.33 5.61
C SER A 150 -12.02 12.97 6.39
N LEU A 151 -12.75 12.19 7.18
CA LEU A 151 -13.87 12.66 8.00
C LEU A 151 -13.42 13.66 9.07
N VAL A 152 -12.29 13.38 9.74
CA VAL A 152 -11.72 14.28 10.76
C VAL A 152 -10.86 15.39 10.16
N ASN A 153 -10.63 15.37 8.84
CA ASN A 153 -9.78 16.30 8.09
C ASN A 153 -8.39 16.44 8.73
N ARG A 154 -7.75 15.29 9.02
CA ARG A 154 -6.41 15.21 9.62
C ARG A 154 -5.47 14.44 8.72
N GLN A 155 -4.24 14.94 8.63
CA GLN A 155 -3.13 14.15 8.12
C GLN A 155 -2.82 13.02 9.11
N TYR A 156 -2.39 11.90 8.59
CA TYR A 156 -1.97 10.73 9.35
C TYR A 156 -0.46 10.53 9.20
N LYS A 157 0.10 9.70 10.07
CA LYS A 157 1.51 9.34 10.04
C LYS A 157 1.68 7.91 9.56
N ILE A 158 2.80 7.67 8.88
CA ILE A 158 3.18 6.32 8.43
C ILE A 158 4.61 6.02 8.90
N TYR A 159 4.92 4.76 9.20
CA TYR A 159 6.31 4.32 9.32
C TYR A 159 6.41 2.82 9.04
N VAL A 160 7.62 2.37 8.69
CA VAL A 160 7.95 0.94 8.52
C VAL A 160 8.84 0.51 9.67
N HIS A 161 8.50 -0.60 10.33
CA HIS A 161 9.31 -1.21 11.40
C HIS A 161 9.51 -2.70 11.16
#